data_AF-A0A1D2ACW5-F1
#
_entry.id   AF-A0A1D2ACW5-F1
#
_cell.length_a   1.000
_cell.length_b   1.000
_cell.length_c   1.000
_cell.angle_alpha   90.00
_cell.angle_beta   90.00
_cell.angle_gamma   90.00
#
_symmetry.space_group_name_H-M   'P 1'
#
loop_
_entity.id
_entity.type
_entity.pdbx_description
1 polymer ?
#
loop_
_entity_poly.entity_id
_entity_poly.type
_entity_poly.pdbx_seq_one_letter_code
_entity_poly.pdbx_strand_id
1 'polypeptide(L)'
;HPSALHRAGSSPMFMTMADLKKVAPLWLAYGTLIHADKDAVEVWGFVHEMYAFIIGMYHAGIHDVDLDMKIMSQPPYGPVHLEPFYLLHYTYAWEYDAQGNHDPRDDSFYRYDKRNYYESIQPRKLAPPPNNIKNEQVWFLYDAFVEAMNALPAWDSYEEAKAASQLWNGVLATSAAT
;
A
#
# COMPACT_ATOMS: atom_id res chain seq x y z
N HIS A 1 -21.30 4.73 20.72
CA HIS A 1 -20.81 3.35 20.95
C HIS A 1 -20.18 2.85 19.65
N PRO A 2 -19.00 2.21 19.67
CA PRO A 2 -18.27 1.82 18.45
C PRO A 2 -19.07 0.93 17.48
N SER A 3 -20.04 0.16 17.99
CA SER A 3 -20.94 -0.65 17.15
C SER A 3 -21.93 0.15 16.30
N ALA A 4 -22.01 1.47 16.48
CA ALA A 4 -22.82 2.36 15.65
C ALA A 4 -22.06 2.88 14.41
N LEU A 5 -20.76 2.60 14.30
CA LEU A 5 -19.95 2.97 13.14
C LEU A 5 -20.01 1.82 12.12
N HIS A 6 -20.41 2.13 10.89
CA HIS A 6 -20.46 1.17 9.80
C HIS A 6 -19.04 0.69 9.45
N ARG A 7 -18.92 -0.57 9.04
CA ARG A 7 -17.64 -1.12 8.57
C ARG A 7 -17.29 -0.46 7.25
N ALA A 8 -16.33 0.46 7.27
CA ALA A 8 -15.87 1.15 6.07
C ALA A 8 -15.03 0.26 5.13
N GLY A 9 -14.61 -0.92 5.58
CA GLY A 9 -13.79 -1.84 4.79
C GLY A 9 -12.30 -1.52 4.83
N SER A 10 -11.59 -1.99 3.81
CA SER A 10 -10.15 -1.77 3.62
C SER A 10 -9.86 -0.47 2.84
N SER A 11 -8.75 0.22 3.15
CA SER A 11 -8.28 1.42 2.44
C SER A 11 -7.35 1.06 1.26
N PRO A 12 -7.50 1.66 0.06
CA PRO A 12 -8.20 2.92 -0.19
C PRO A 12 -9.70 2.76 -0.44
N MET A 13 -10.44 3.81 -0.10
CA MET A 13 -11.87 3.97 -0.39
C MET A 13 -12.08 4.98 -1.52
N PHE A 14 -13.20 4.85 -2.23
CA PHE A 14 -13.65 5.84 -3.19
C PHE A 14 -14.77 6.70 -2.59
N MET A 15 -14.71 8.00 -2.85
CA MET A 15 -15.71 8.95 -2.39
C MET A 15 -15.89 10.05 -3.43
N THR A 16 -17.11 10.57 -3.56
CA THR A 16 -17.36 11.72 -4.42
C THR A 16 -16.63 12.95 -3.86
N MET A 17 -16.24 13.88 -4.75
CA MET A 17 -15.64 15.15 -4.31
C MET A 17 -16.61 15.99 -3.46
N ALA A 18 -17.92 15.84 -3.67
CA ALA A 18 -18.94 16.54 -2.89
C ALA A 18 -18.97 16.04 -1.45
N ASP A 19 -18.86 14.73 -1.25
CA ASP A 19 -18.81 14.13 0.08
C ASP A 19 -17.47 14.37 0.77
N LEU A 20 -16.36 14.31 0.04
CA LEU A 20 -15.04 14.63 0.59
C LEU A 20 -15.00 16.04 1.17
N LYS A 21 -15.65 17.02 0.50
CA LYS A 21 -15.77 18.40 1.02
C LYS A 21 -16.52 18.49 2.34
N LYS A 22 -17.46 17.59 2.62
CA LYS A 22 -18.18 17.53 3.91
C LYS A 22 -17.31 16.86 4.98
N VAL A 23 -16.62 15.77 4.61
CA VAL A 23 -15.84 14.95 5.54
C VAL A 23 -14.52 15.62 5.92
N ALA A 24 -13.81 16.24 4.97
CA ALA A 24 -12.47 16.79 5.19
C ALA A 24 -12.35 17.74 6.41
N PRO A 25 -13.23 18.74 6.62
CA PRO A 25 -13.13 19.60 7.81
C PRO A 25 -13.41 18.84 9.11
N LEU A 26 -14.29 17.84 9.10
CA LEU A 26 -14.58 17.00 10.26
C LEU A 26 -13.43 16.04 10.56
N TRP A 27 -12.87 15.42 9.53
CA TRP A 27 -11.70 14.55 9.66
C TRP A 27 -10.53 15.33 10.27
N LEU A 28 -10.24 16.55 9.82
CA LEU A 28 -9.21 17.40 10.43
C LEU A 28 -9.50 17.69 11.91
N ALA A 29 -10.75 18.04 12.24
CA ALA A 29 -11.15 18.36 13.61
C ALA A 29 -11.03 17.14 14.53
N TYR A 30 -11.56 15.99 14.13
CA TYR A 30 -11.48 14.76 14.91
C TYR A 30 -10.06 14.20 14.96
N GLY A 31 -9.29 14.28 13.88
CA GLY A 31 -7.89 13.87 13.84
C GLY A 31 -7.06 14.66 14.84
N THR A 32 -7.24 15.98 14.89
CA THR A 32 -6.59 16.84 15.89
C THR A 32 -6.96 16.46 17.32
N LEU A 33 -8.25 16.19 17.59
CA LEU A 33 -8.72 15.81 18.93
C LEU A 33 -8.18 14.44 19.36
N ILE A 34 -8.23 13.45 18.46
CA ILE A 34 -7.74 12.09 18.70
C ILE A 34 -6.23 12.09 18.88
N HIS A 35 -5.50 12.86 18.08
CA HIS A 35 -4.05 12.97 18.20
C HIS A 35 -3.60 13.62 19.52
N ALA A 36 -4.42 14.50 20.09
CA ALA A 36 -4.17 15.09 21.41
C ALA A 36 -4.50 14.12 22.58
N ASP A 37 -5.24 13.05 22.32
CA ASP A 37 -5.60 12.03 23.30
C ASP A 37 -4.56 10.90 23.31
N LYS A 38 -3.77 10.84 24.39
CA LYS A 38 -2.69 9.86 24.54
C LYS A 38 -3.22 8.43 24.58
N ASP A 39 -4.36 8.20 25.21
CA ASP A 39 -4.93 6.87 25.36
C ASP A 39 -5.42 6.38 23.99
N ALA A 40 -6.04 7.27 23.20
CA ALA A 40 -6.46 6.95 21.84
C ALA A 40 -5.27 6.65 20.92
N VAL A 41 -4.20 7.46 20.99
CA VAL A 41 -2.98 7.23 20.20
C VAL A 41 -2.28 5.93 20.59
N GLU A 42 -2.21 5.62 21.89
CA GLU A 42 -1.62 4.37 22.38
C GLU A 42 -2.41 3.14 21.91
N VAL A 43 -3.75 3.17 22.05
CA VAL A 43 -4.61 2.03 21.73
C VAL A 43 -4.78 1.83 20.22
N TRP A 44 -4.92 2.90 19.45
CA TRP A 44 -5.18 2.81 18.01
C TRP A 44 -3.91 2.87 17.16
N GLY A 45 -2.77 3.28 17.73
CA GLY A 45 -1.50 3.33 17.02
C GLY A 45 -1.57 4.18 15.75
N PHE A 46 -0.84 3.78 14.70
CA PHE A 46 -0.72 4.57 13.47
C PHE A 46 -2.03 4.68 12.64
N VAL A 47 -3.08 3.90 12.97
CA VAL A 47 -4.37 3.94 12.26
C VAL A 47 -5.40 4.87 12.91
N HIS A 48 -5.03 5.64 13.95
CA HIS A 48 -5.93 6.60 14.61
C HIS A 48 -6.56 7.61 13.63
N GLU A 49 -5.82 8.05 12.61
CA GLU A 49 -6.34 8.91 11.54
C GLU A 49 -7.45 8.25 10.70
N MET A 50 -7.41 6.92 10.52
CA MET A 50 -8.50 6.20 9.83
C MET A 50 -9.77 6.18 10.67
N TYR A 51 -9.65 6.07 12.00
CA TYR A 51 -10.80 6.20 12.90
C TYR A 51 -11.36 7.62 12.88
N ALA A 52 -10.50 8.65 12.88
CA ALA A 52 -10.92 10.04 12.75
C ALA A 52 -11.70 10.28 11.45
N PHE A 53 -11.27 9.68 10.34
CA PHE A 53 -11.97 9.74 9.07
C PHE A 53 -13.36 9.09 9.14
N ILE A 54 -13.49 7.88 9.71
CA ILE A 54 -14.77 7.19 9.86
C ILE A 54 -15.73 7.97 10.77
N ILE A 55 -15.23 8.55 11.86
CA ILE A 55 -16.01 9.44 12.74
C ILE A 55 -16.45 10.68 11.96
N GLY A 56 -15.56 11.28 11.16
CA GLY A 56 -15.88 12.40 10.28
C GLY A 56 -16.99 12.06 9.26
N MET A 57 -16.94 10.87 8.65
CA MET A 57 -18.01 10.39 7.76
C MET A 57 -19.34 10.27 8.50
N TYR A 58 -19.34 9.66 9.69
CA TYR A 58 -20.54 9.54 10.51
C TYR A 58 -21.17 10.90 10.82
N HIS A 59 -20.36 11.88 11.24
CA HIS A 59 -20.86 13.24 11.53
C HIS A 59 -21.22 14.05 10.28
N ALA A 60 -20.69 13.69 9.10
CA ALA A 60 -21.11 14.26 7.82
C ALA A 60 -22.46 13.69 7.32
N GLY A 61 -23.05 12.72 8.02
CA GLY A 61 -24.27 12.03 7.59
C GLY A 61 -24.03 10.97 6.51
N ILE A 62 -22.78 10.50 6.36
CA ILE A 62 -22.39 9.49 5.37
C ILE A 62 -22.24 8.16 6.10
N HIS A 63 -23.29 7.34 6.01
CA HIS A 63 -23.39 6.10 6.77
C HIS A 63 -23.27 4.86 5.89
N ASP A 64 -23.75 4.94 4.64
CA ASP A 64 -23.75 3.82 3.71
C ASP A 64 -22.41 3.74 2.98
N VAL A 65 -21.59 2.75 3.33
CA VAL A 65 -20.35 2.42 2.63
C VAL A 65 -20.53 1.06 1.98
N ASP A 66 -20.51 1.04 0.65
CA ASP A 66 -20.52 -0.20 -0.12
C ASP A 66 -19.17 -0.92 0.05
N LEU A 67 -19.22 -2.16 0.52
CA LEU A 67 -18.04 -2.99 0.72
C LEU A 67 -17.95 -4.06 -0.37
N ASP A 68 -16.93 -3.94 -1.23
CA ASP A 68 -16.52 -5.00 -2.14
C ASP A 68 -15.11 -5.48 -1.79
N MET A 69 -15.01 -6.75 -1.37
CA MET A 69 -13.75 -7.37 -0.99
C MET A 69 -12.80 -7.58 -2.19
N LYS A 70 -13.29 -7.44 -3.43
CA LYS A 70 -12.47 -7.50 -4.65
C LYS A 70 -11.90 -6.14 -5.06
N ILE A 71 -12.27 -5.03 -4.39
CA ILE A 71 -11.67 -3.72 -4.68
C ILE A 71 -10.16 -3.75 -4.55
N MET A 72 -9.62 -4.44 -3.54
CA MET A 72 -8.20 -4.41 -3.28
C MET A 72 -7.71 -5.67 -2.55
N SER A 73 -6.47 -6.07 -2.87
CA SER A 73 -5.66 -6.92 -1.99
C SER A 73 -4.38 -6.21 -1.52
N GLN A 74 -3.90 -6.61 -0.33
CA GLN A 74 -2.72 -6.04 0.34
C GLN A 74 -1.73 -7.14 0.74
N PRO A 75 -0.82 -7.56 -0.17
CA PRO A 75 0.22 -8.50 0.21
C PRO A 75 1.17 -7.89 1.27
N PRO A 76 1.64 -8.69 2.24
CA PRO A 76 1.46 -10.14 2.37
C PRO A 76 0.19 -10.56 3.17
N TYR A 77 -0.60 -9.63 3.69
CA TYR A 77 -1.74 -9.89 4.58
C TYR A 77 -3.05 -10.31 3.86
N GLY A 78 -3.15 -10.04 2.56
CA GLY A 78 -4.26 -10.50 1.72
C GLY A 78 -4.21 -12.00 1.40
N PRO A 79 -5.10 -12.50 0.53
CA PRO A 79 -5.03 -13.87 0.04
C PRO A 79 -3.66 -14.18 -0.57
N VAL A 80 -3.25 -15.44 -0.49
CA VAL A 80 -1.96 -15.87 -1.07
C VAL A 80 -2.03 -15.98 -2.60
N HIS A 81 -3.21 -16.23 -3.16
CA HIS A 81 -3.40 -16.36 -4.60
C HIS A 81 -3.67 -15.02 -5.25
N LEU A 82 -3.23 -14.89 -6.49
CA LEU A 82 -3.62 -13.77 -7.34
C LEU A 82 -5.04 -13.99 -7.83
N GLU A 83 -5.91 -13.05 -7.50
CA GLU A 83 -7.33 -13.06 -7.86
C GLU A 83 -7.63 -11.79 -8.66
N PRO A 84 -8.79 -11.69 -9.33
CA PRO A 84 -9.17 -10.50 -10.11
C PRO A 84 -9.55 -9.32 -9.19
N PHE A 85 -8.59 -8.82 -8.42
CA PHE A 85 -8.71 -7.59 -7.66
C PHE A 85 -8.58 -6.38 -8.60
N TYR A 86 -9.30 -5.30 -8.30
CA TYR A 86 -9.15 -4.05 -9.05
C TYR A 86 -7.85 -3.32 -8.71
N LEU A 87 -7.37 -3.45 -7.47
CA LEU A 87 -6.15 -2.83 -6.97
C LEU A 87 -5.28 -3.83 -6.23
N LEU A 88 -3.98 -3.79 -6.49
CA LEU A 88 -2.99 -4.45 -5.65
C LEU A 88 -2.20 -3.38 -4.90
N HIS A 89 -2.52 -3.20 -3.62
CA HIS A 89 -1.97 -2.11 -2.82
C HIS A 89 -0.81 -2.60 -1.95
N TYR A 90 0.38 -2.18 -2.32
CA TYR A 90 1.60 -2.51 -1.60
C TYR A 90 1.82 -1.55 -0.41
N THR A 91 1.30 -1.94 0.76
CA THR A 91 1.44 -1.17 2.01
C THR A 91 2.59 -1.68 2.88
N TYR A 92 2.66 -2.99 3.11
CA TYR A 92 3.51 -3.61 4.12
C TYR A 92 4.75 -4.22 3.50
N ALA A 93 5.84 -4.35 4.28
CA ALA A 93 7.00 -5.11 3.85
C ALA A 93 6.63 -6.57 3.54
N TRP A 94 7.42 -7.21 2.67
CA TRP A 94 7.32 -8.63 2.36
C TRP A 94 8.28 -9.38 3.27
N GLU A 95 7.75 -9.89 4.38
CA GLU A 95 8.55 -10.47 5.45
C GLU A 95 8.21 -11.96 5.59
N TYR A 96 9.22 -12.81 5.42
CA TYR A 96 9.04 -14.25 5.37
C TYR A 96 10.16 -15.00 6.10
N ASP A 97 9.78 -16.08 6.77
CA ASP A 97 10.72 -17.02 7.39
C ASP A 97 11.44 -17.90 6.35
N ALA A 98 12.40 -18.70 6.82
CA ALA A 98 13.15 -19.61 5.95
C ALA A 98 12.28 -20.74 5.35
N GLN A 99 11.07 -20.95 5.84
CA GLN A 99 10.10 -21.93 5.35
C GLN A 99 9.12 -21.31 4.33
N GLY A 100 9.12 -19.99 4.17
CA GLY A 100 8.27 -19.26 3.25
C GLY A 100 6.92 -18.84 3.84
N ASN A 101 6.78 -18.89 5.16
CA ASN A 101 5.59 -18.37 5.86
C ASN A 101 5.76 -16.88 6.14
N HIS A 102 4.63 -16.15 6.15
CA HIS A 102 4.62 -14.75 6.51
C HIS A 102 5.08 -14.56 7.96
N ASP A 103 6.09 -13.72 8.15
CA ASP A 103 6.78 -13.51 9.41
C ASP A 103 7.00 -12.00 9.59
N PRO A 104 6.09 -11.25 10.25
CA PRO A 104 6.14 -9.79 10.27
C PRO A 104 7.16 -9.26 11.30
N ARG A 105 8.43 -9.54 11.07
CA ARG A 105 9.57 -9.09 11.89
C ARG A 105 10.64 -8.44 11.04
N ASP A 106 11.29 -7.42 11.59
CA ASP A 106 12.39 -6.69 10.91
C ASP A 106 13.59 -7.59 10.59
N ASP A 107 13.80 -8.66 11.36
CA ASP A 107 14.90 -9.64 11.22
C ASP A 107 14.50 -10.92 10.46
N SER A 108 13.40 -10.87 9.70
CA SER A 108 12.94 -12.00 8.89
C SER A 108 13.97 -12.46 7.88
N PHE A 109 13.97 -13.76 7.59
CA PHE A 109 14.93 -14.40 6.68
C PHE A 109 14.96 -13.73 5.30
N TYR A 110 13.77 -13.45 4.76
CA TYR A 110 13.61 -12.58 3.61
C TYR A 110 12.76 -11.38 3.99
N ARG A 111 13.26 -10.18 3.66
CA ARG A 111 12.56 -8.93 3.88
C ARG A 111 12.78 -7.98 2.71
N TYR A 112 11.69 -7.59 2.05
CA TYR A 112 11.68 -6.47 1.11
C TYR A 112 10.76 -5.36 1.63
N ASP A 113 11.26 -4.14 1.74
CA ASP A 113 10.47 -2.98 2.14
C ASP A 113 10.81 -1.78 1.28
N LYS A 114 9.80 -1.23 0.60
CA LYS A 114 9.95 -0.02 -0.22
C LYS A 114 10.49 1.17 0.56
N ARG A 115 10.24 1.22 1.87
CA ARG A 115 10.72 2.31 2.74
C ARG A 115 12.24 2.37 2.82
N ASN A 116 12.94 1.27 2.53
CA ASN A 116 14.40 1.27 2.45
C ASN A 116 14.92 2.12 1.27
N TYR A 117 14.04 2.48 0.32
CA TYR A 117 14.37 3.28 -0.86
C TYR A 117 13.67 4.64 -0.85
N TYR A 118 13.33 5.19 0.33
CA TYR A 118 12.67 6.51 0.39
C TYR A 118 13.61 7.66 -0.04
N GLU A 119 14.92 7.49 0.14
CA GLU A 119 15.99 8.45 -0.18
C GLU A 119 16.92 7.96 -1.30
N SER A 120 16.56 6.87 -1.97
CA SER A 120 17.37 6.28 -3.04
C SER A 120 16.50 5.64 -4.11
N ILE A 121 17.09 5.32 -5.26
CA ILE A 121 16.41 4.53 -6.29
C ILE A 121 16.60 3.04 -5.96
N GLN A 122 15.54 2.25 -6.10
CA GLN A 122 15.63 0.78 -5.95
C GLN A 122 16.64 0.22 -6.97
N PRO A 123 17.49 -0.75 -6.58
CA PRO A 123 18.48 -1.29 -7.49
C PRO A 123 17.82 -2.09 -8.60
N ARG A 124 18.33 -2.01 -9.84
CA ARG A 124 17.78 -2.79 -10.96
C ARG A 124 17.77 -4.29 -10.65
N LYS A 125 18.84 -4.76 -10.01
CA LYS A 125 19.02 -6.17 -9.61
C LYS A 125 18.42 -6.42 -8.23
N LEU A 126 17.10 -6.44 -8.15
CA LEU A 126 16.39 -6.75 -6.91
C LEU A 126 16.49 -8.24 -6.56
N ALA A 127 16.80 -8.56 -5.30
CA ALA A 127 16.80 -9.93 -4.81
C ALA A 127 15.38 -10.55 -4.92
N PRO A 128 15.22 -11.67 -5.64
CA PRO A 128 13.92 -12.31 -5.77
C PRO A 128 13.43 -12.86 -4.43
N PRO A 129 12.10 -12.94 -4.21
CA PRO A 129 11.55 -13.73 -3.13
C PRO A 129 12.05 -15.18 -3.20
N PRO A 130 12.34 -15.83 -2.06
CA PRO A 130 12.62 -17.27 -2.04
C PRO A 130 11.51 -18.12 -2.68
N ASN A 131 11.86 -19.15 -3.45
CA ASN A 131 10.93 -20.02 -4.20
C ASN A 131 9.91 -20.79 -3.32
N ASN A 132 10.17 -20.90 -2.02
CA ASN A 132 9.26 -21.50 -1.06
C ASN A 132 8.15 -20.54 -0.60
N ILE A 133 8.27 -19.23 -0.84
CA ILE A 133 7.18 -18.27 -0.63
C ILE A 133 6.08 -18.54 -1.66
N LYS A 134 4.89 -18.89 -1.18
CA LYS A 134 3.71 -19.24 -2.01
C LYS A 134 2.74 -18.10 -2.24
N ASN A 135 3.07 -16.89 -1.78
CA ASN A 135 2.24 -15.72 -2.02
C ASN A 135 2.44 -15.21 -3.45
N GLU A 136 1.52 -15.58 -4.35
CA GLU A 136 1.52 -15.22 -5.77
C GLU A 136 1.43 -13.70 -5.97
N GLN A 137 0.80 -12.97 -5.05
CA GLN A 137 0.70 -11.51 -5.16
C GLN A 137 2.05 -10.81 -4.90
N VAL A 138 2.87 -11.37 -4.01
CA VAL A 138 4.25 -10.90 -3.80
C VAL A 138 5.09 -11.15 -5.05
N TRP A 139 5.00 -12.34 -5.63
CA TRP A 139 5.68 -12.66 -6.90
C TRP A 139 5.23 -11.74 -8.03
N PHE A 140 3.92 -11.51 -8.17
CA PHE A 140 3.38 -10.59 -9.17
C PHE A 140 3.93 -9.17 -9.03
N LEU A 141 3.99 -8.63 -7.81
CA LEU A 141 4.57 -7.30 -7.58
C LEU A 141 6.07 -7.28 -7.86
N TYR A 142 6.80 -8.32 -7.45
CA TYR A 142 8.24 -8.43 -7.75
C TYR A 142 8.48 -8.39 -9.26
N ASP A 143 7.77 -9.23 -10.02
CA ASP A 143 7.89 -9.32 -11.47
C ASP A 143 7.52 -7.98 -12.13
N ALA A 144 6.45 -7.31 -11.68
CA ALA A 144 6.05 -6.01 -12.18
C ALA A 144 7.12 -4.93 -11.91
N PHE A 145 7.78 -4.94 -10.74
CA PHE A 145 8.87 -4.02 -10.46
C PHE A 145 10.08 -4.29 -11.36
N VAL A 146 10.47 -5.55 -11.53
CA VAL A 146 11.58 -5.94 -12.39
C VAL A 146 11.31 -5.59 -13.85
N GLU A 147 10.11 -5.87 -14.35
CA GLU A 147 9.66 -5.50 -15.70
C GLU A 147 9.78 -3.98 -15.90
N ALA A 148 9.20 -3.18 -15.01
CA ALA A 148 9.21 -1.73 -15.12
C ALA A 148 10.63 -1.15 -15.08
N MET A 149 11.48 -1.65 -14.19
CA MET A 149 12.89 -1.24 -14.15
C MET A 149 13.59 -1.57 -15.46
N ASN A 150 13.43 -2.80 -15.97
CA ASN A 150 14.06 -3.26 -17.22
C ASN A 150 13.58 -2.51 -18.46
N ALA A 151 12.32 -2.06 -18.48
CA ALA A 151 11.78 -1.24 -19.55
C ALA A 151 12.39 0.18 -19.60
N LEU A 152 12.99 0.64 -18.49
CA LEU A 152 13.60 1.96 -18.38
C LEU A 152 15.12 1.89 -18.63
N PRO A 153 15.63 2.38 -19.78
CA PRO A 153 17.04 2.22 -20.15
C PRO A 153 17.99 2.98 -19.21
N ALA A 154 17.54 4.09 -18.62
CA ALA A 154 18.35 4.94 -17.76
C ALA A 154 18.30 4.56 -16.27
N TRP A 155 17.66 3.44 -15.90
CA TRP A 155 17.49 3.06 -14.48
C TRP A 155 18.82 2.97 -13.72
N ASP A 156 19.86 2.40 -14.33
CA ASP A 156 21.19 2.28 -13.68
C ASP A 156 21.81 3.65 -13.43
N SER A 157 21.63 4.60 -14.35
CA SER A 157 22.06 5.97 -14.14
C SER A 157 21.26 6.67 -13.03
N TYR A 158 19.97 6.35 -12.88
CA TYR A 158 19.16 6.88 -11.79
C TYR A 158 19.58 6.29 -10.44
N GLU A 159 19.92 5.00 -10.41
CA GLU A 159 20.49 4.31 -9.26
C GLU A 159 21.78 4.98 -8.79
N GLU A 160 22.74 5.18 -9.69
CA GLU A 160 24.02 5.84 -9.40
C GLU A 160 23.83 7.29 -8.92
N ALA A 161 22.95 8.05 -9.58
CA ALA A 161 22.68 9.44 -9.23
C ALA A 161 21.78 9.59 -8.00
N LYS A 162 21.16 8.50 -7.52
CA LYS A 162 20.09 8.49 -6.50
C LYS A 162 18.93 9.43 -6.84
N ALA A 163 18.70 9.69 -8.12
CA ALA A 163 17.68 10.61 -8.61
C ALA A 163 17.26 10.24 -10.03
N ALA A 164 15.95 10.18 -10.27
CA ALA A 164 15.41 10.04 -11.61
C ALA A 164 15.53 11.39 -12.34
N SER A 165 16.21 11.42 -13.48
CA SER A 165 16.38 12.63 -14.31
C SER A 165 15.32 12.78 -15.40
N GLN A 166 14.52 11.75 -15.63
CA GLN A 166 13.38 11.77 -16.56
C GLN A 166 12.19 11.02 -15.95
N LEU A 167 11.02 11.65 -16.00
CA LEU A 167 9.76 10.98 -15.69
C LEU A 167 9.37 10.06 -16.86
N TRP A 168 8.89 8.87 -16.56
CA TRP A 168 8.34 7.97 -17.58
C TRP A 168 7.20 8.67 -18.32
N ASN A 169 7.26 8.65 -19.66
CA ASN A 169 6.32 9.37 -20.52
C ASN A 169 5.03 8.57 -20.82
N GLY A 170 4.83 7.43 -20.15
CA GLY A 170 3.66 6.57 -20.37
C GLY A 170 3.75 5.68 -21.61
N VAL A 171 4.85 5.72 -22.36
CA VAL A 171 5.04 4.92 -23.58
C VAL A 171 6.02 3.80 -23.29
N LEU A 172 5.58 2.56 -23.41
CA LEU A 172 6.47 1.40 -23.39
C LEU A 172 7.33 1.44 -24.65
N ALA A 173 8.64 1.20 -24.50
CA ALA A 173 9.50 1.03 -25.65
C ALA A 173 8.94 -0.10 -26.52
N THR A 174 8.61 0.19 -27.78
CA THR A 174 8.19 -0.84 -28.72
C THR A 174 9.34 -1.83 -28.83
N SER A 175 9.13 -3.06 -28.37
CA SER A 175 10.06 -4.14 -28.63
C SER A 175 10.27 -4.21 -30.13
N ALA A 176 11.48 -3.91 -30.60
CA ALA A 176 11.85 -4.22 -31.96
C ALA A 176 11.67 -5.74 -32.11
N ALA A 177 10.63 -6.15 -32.84
CA ALA A 177 10.44 -7.54 -33.20
C ALA A 177 11.74 -8.01 -33.88
N THR A 178 12.36 -9.03 -33.30
CA THR A 178 13.45 -9.79 -33.94
C THR A 178 12.86 -11.01 -34.62
#